data_AF-A0A925JX98-F1
#
_entry.id   AF-A0A925JX98-F1
#
_cell.length_a   1.000
_cell.length_b   1.000
_cell.length_c   1.000
_cell.angle_alpha   90.00
_cell.angle_beta   90.00
_cell.angle_gamma   90.00
#
_symmetry.space_group_name_H-M   'P 1'
#
loop_
_entity.id
_entity.type
_entity.pdbx_description
1 polymer ?
#
loop_
_entity_poly.entity_id
_entity_poly.type
_entity_poly.pdbx_seq_one_letter_code
_entity_poly.pdbx_strand_id
1 'polypeptide(L)'
;GANVRQVQAIADGVVEHLRKELGTKPARVEGFNSAEWVLLDYGDFVFHVFEEKARRFYDLERLWRDGARVTLPPEVAGGEGSLRTER
;
A
#
# COMPACT_ATOMS: atom_id res chain seq x y z
N GLY A 1 -4.07 5.32 5.65
CA GLY A 1 -5.45 5.81 5.80
C GLY A 1 -5.58 6.55 7.11
N ALA A 2 -6.47 7.53 7.17
CA ALA A 2 -6.75 8.32 8.38
C ALA A 2 -7.68 7.60 9.36
N ASN A 3 -8.35 6.53 8.92
CA ASN A 3 -9.18 5.67 9.76
C ASN A 3 -9.24 4.22 9.23
N VAL A 4 -9.74 3.32 10.07
CA VAL A 4 -9.92 1.88 9.80
C VAL A 4 -10.65 1.62 8.48
N ARG A 5 -11.78 2.30 8.26
CA ARG A 5 -12.60 2.10 7.04
C ARG A 5 -11.84 2.48 5.79
N GLN A 6 -11.05 3.56 5.83
CA GLN A 6 -10.26 3.99 4.70
C GLN A 6 -9.12 3.01 4.41
N VAL A 7 -8.47 2.46 5.44
CA VAL A 7 -7.42 1.44 5.25
C VAL A 7 -8.00 0.18 4.60
N GLN A 8 -9.13 -0.30 5.10
CA GLN A 8 -9.84 -1.45 4.50
C GLN A 8 -10.27 -1.15 3.06
N ALA A 9 -10.87 0.00 2.81
CA ALA A 9 -11.30 0.40 1.46
C ALA A 9 -10.13 0.49 0.47
N ILE A 10 -8.95 0.96 0.90
CA ILE A 10 -7.75 0.95 0.07
C ILE A 10 -7.31 -0.48 -0.23
N ALA A 11 -7.25 -1.35 0.80
CA ALA A 11 -6.86 -2.75 0.61
C ALA A 11 -7.83 -3.49 -0.32
N ASP A 12 -9.15 -3.32 -0.14
CA ASP A 12 -10.18 -3.88 -1.00
C ASP A 12 -10.06 -3.34 -2.43
N GLY A 13 -9.85 -2.03 -2.60
CA GLY A 13 -9.65 -1.41 -3.91
C GLY A 13 -8.47 -1.99 -4.68
N VAL A 14 -7.35 -2.25 -4.00
CA VAL A 14 -6.18 -2.91 -4.60
C VAL A 14 -6.53 -4.33 -5.05
N VAL A 15 -7.17 -5.12 -4.17
CA VAL A 15 -7.55 -6.51 -4.49
C VAL A 15 -8.55 -6.56 -5.63
N GLU A 16 -9.57 -5.70 -5.63
CA GLU A 16 -10.55 -5.63 -6.71
C GLU A 16 -9.93 -5.24 -8.04
N HIS A 17 -9.04 -4.24 -8.04
CA HIS A 17 -8.39 -3.77 -9.26
C HIS A 17 -7.49 -4.85 -9.86
N LEU A 18 -6.60 -5.45 -9.07
CA LEU A 18 -5.71 -6.51 -9.55
C LEU A 18 -6.46 -7.77 -9.98
N ARG A 19 -7.60 -8.07 -9.33
CA ARG A 19 -8.48 -9.14 -9.78
C ARG A 19 -9.11 -8.84 -11.14
N LYS A 20 -9.53 -7.59 -11.39
CA LYS A 20 -10.18 -7.20 -12.66
C LYS A 20 -9.17 -7.15 -13.81
N GLU A 21 -8.01 -6.54 -13.59
CA GLU A 21 -7.02 -6.30 -14.65
C GLU A 21 -6.14 -7.52 -14.93
N LEU A 22 -5.74 -8.25 -13.88
CA LEU A 22 -4.76 -9.34 -13.99
C LEU A 22 -5.36 -10.72 -13.66
N GLY A 23 -6.59 -10.79 -13.16
CA GLY A 23 -7.20 -12.05 -12.74
C GLY A 23 -6.60 -12.64 -11.46
N THR A 24 -5.71 -11.92 -10.78
CA THR A 24 -4.95 -12.42 -9.62
C THR A 24 -5.63 -12.08 -8.29
N LYS A 25 -5.40 -12.91 -7.27
CA LYS A 25 -5.76 -12.64 -5.88
C LYS A 25 -4.51 -12.72 -5.00
N PRO A 26 -4.47 -12.01 -3.87
CA PRO A 26 -3.37 -12.15 -2.94
C PRO A 26 -3.30 -13.59 -2.44
N ALA A 27 -2.08 -14.12 -2.33
CA ALA A 27 -1.80 -15.42 -1.72
C ALA A 27 -2.12 -15.39 -0.22
N ARG A 28 -1.90 -14.24 0.44
CA ARG A 28 -2.21 -14.04 1.85
C ARG A 28 -2.64 -12.60 2.12
N VAL A 29 -3.59 -12.47 3.05
CA VAL A 29 -4.05 -11.18 3.58
C VAL A 29 -3.95 -11.23 5.09
N GLU A 30 -3.23 -10.29 5.69
CA GLU A 30 -3.06 -10.18 7.14
C GLU A 30 -3.52 -8.81 7.65
N GLY A 31 -4.00 -8.77 8.91
CA GLY A 31 -4.31 -7.50 9.60
C GLY A 31 -5.55 -6.74 9.10
N PHE A 32 -6.34 -7.30 8.17
CA PHE A 32 -7.50 -6.63 7.57
C PHE A 32 -8.55 -6.16 8.59
N ASN A 33 -8.82 -6.97 9.62
CA ASN A 33 -9.87 -6.66 10.61
C ASN A 33 -9.49 -5.50 11.54
N SER A 34 -8.22 -5.41 11.97
CA SER A 34 -7.74 -4.28 12.78
C SER A 34 -7.49 -3.04 11.94
N ALA A 35 -7.06 -3.23 10.69
CA ALA A 35 -6.76 -2.17 9.72
C ALA A 35 -5.73 -1.14 10.21
N GLU A 36 -4.91 -1.51 11.19
CA GLU A 36 -3.75 -0.70 11.61
C GLU A 36 -2.60 -0.89 10.61
N TRP A 37 -2.41 -2.13 10.17
CA TRP A 37 -1.48 -2.54 9.14
C TRP A 37 -2.06 -3.74 8.40
N VAL A 38 -2.41 -3.53 7.14
CA VAL A 38 -2.84 -4.59 6.23
C VAL A 38 -1.68 -4.98 5.32
N LEU A 39 -1.41 -6.28 5.26
CA LEU A 39 -0.43 -6.87 4.36
C LEU A 39 -1.17 -7.63 3.26
N LEU A 40 -0.91 -7.30 2.00
CA LEU A 40 -1.38 -8.07 0.84
C LEU A 40 -0.16 -8.69 0.16
N ASP A 41 -0.01 -10.01 0.31
CA ASP A 41 1.13 -10.76 -0.23
C ASP A 41 0.71 -11.47 -1.52
N TYR A 42 1.39 -11.16 -2.63
CA TYR A 42 1.21 -11.79 -3.94
C TYR A 42 2.39 -12.70 -4.33
N GLY A 43 3.37 -12.91 -3.44
CA GLY A 43 4.59 -13.66 -3.71
C GLY A 43 5.67 -12.81 -4.38
N ASP A 44 5.39 -12.27 -5.57
CA ASP A 44 6.36 -11.46 -6.33
C ASP A 44 6.41 -9.99 -5.84
N PHE A 45 5.32 -9.51 -5.25
CA PHE A 45 5.22 -8.18 -4.67
C PHE A 45 4.29 -8.18 -3.46
N VAL A 46 4.47 -7.18 -2.59
CA VAL A 46 3.71 -7.03 -1.34
C VAL A 46 3.25 -5.60 -1.18
N PHE A 47 1.97 -5.42 -0.88
CA PHE A 47 1.43 -4.11 -0.48
C PHE A 47 1.36 -4.00 1.04
N HIS A 48 1.83 -2.86 1.54
CA HIS A 48 1.67 -2.48 2.94
C HIS A 48 0.70 -1.29 3.01
N VAL A 49 -0.49 -1.52 3.56
CA VAL A 49 -1.48 -0.46 3.76
C VAL A 49 -1.56 -0.12 5.24
N PHE A 50 -1.11 1.08 5.60
CA PHE A 50 -1.01 1.52 6.99
C PHE A 50 -2.09 2.52 7.39
N GLU A 51 -2.52 2.45 8.64
CA GLU A 51 -3.04 3.62 9.36
C GLU A 51 -1.89 4.61 9.63
N GLU A 52 -2.20 5.90 9.63
CA GLU A 52 -1.19 6.96 9.64
C GLU A 52 -0.27 6.94 10.88
N LYS A 53 -0.83 6.67 12.08
CA LYS A 53 -0.04 6.52 13.31
C LYS A 53 0.80 5.24 13.27
N ALA A 54 0.24 4.13 12.78
CA ALA A 54 0.98 2.87 12.62
C ALA A 54 2.19 3.05 11.69
N ARG A 55 2.04 3.73 10.54
CA ARG A 55 3.17 4.01 9.63
C ARG A 55 4.31 4.76 10.33
N ARG A 56 3.98 5.79 11.11
CA ARG A 56 4.97 6.56 11.88
C ARG A 56 5.64 5.74 12.98
N PHE A 57 4.89 4.87 13.64
CA PHE A 57 5.43 4.03 14.72
C PHE A 57 6.40 2.98 14.19
N TYR A 58 6.04 2.28 13.11
CA TYR A 58 6.87 1.21 12.55
C TYR A 58 8.03 1.72 11.67
N ASP A 59 7.89 2.92 11.07
CA ASP A 59 8.94 3.60 10.27
C ASP A 59 9.68 2.65 9.30
N LEU A 60 8.93 1.79 8.60
CA LEU A 60 9.53 0.80 7.70
C LEU A 60 10.29 1.44 6.53
N GLU A 61 10.01 2.70 6.21
CA GLU A 61 10.74 3.47 5.20
C GLU A 61 12.24 3.55 5.51
N ARG A 62 12.61 3.49 6.79
CA ARG A 62 14.01 3.41 7.19
C ARG A 62 14.65 2.08 6.82
N LEU A 63 13.92 0.97 6.92
CA LEU A 63 14.41 -0.37 6.55
C LEU A 63 14.64 -0.48 5.05
N TRP A 64 13.73 0.09 4.25
CA TRP A 64 13.77 0.01 2.78
C TRP A 64 14.59 1.13 2.12
N ARG A 65 15.29 1.95 2.89
CA ARG A 65 15.99 3.13 2.39
C ARG A 65 17.03 2.81 1.31
N ASP A 66 17.69 1.66 1.43
CA ASP A 66 18.72 1.21 0.48
C ASP A 66 18.11 0.48 -0.74
N GLY A 67 16.78 0.31 -0.77
CA GLY A 67 16.07 -0.26 -1.90
C GLY A 67 16.03 0.68 -3.10
N ALA A 68 16.25 0.14 -4.30
CA ALA A 68 16.14 0.89 -5.53
C ALA A 68 14.69 1.41 -5.70
N ARG A 69 14.52 2.73 -5.74
CA ARG A 69 13.22 3.34 -6.03
C ARG A 69 12.90 3.17 -7.50
N VAL A 70 11.79 2.51 -7.79
CA VAL A 70 11.27 2.39 -9.15
C VAL A 70 10.47 3.65 -9.49
N THR A 71 10.90 4.39 -10.51
CA THR A 71 10.11 5.50 -11.05
C THR A 71 8.93 4.94 -11.81
N LEU A 72 7.72 5.36 -11.41
CA LEU A 72 6.50 4.95 -12.09
C LEU A 72 6.30 5.75 -13.40
N PRO A 73 5.78 5.14 -14.47
CA PRO A 73 5.42 5.84 -15.69
C PRO A 73 4.48 7.04 -15.43
N PRO A 74 4.58 8.13 -16.20
CA PRO A 74 3.77 9.32 -15.98
C PRO A 74 2.26 9.05 -16.09
N GLU A 75 1.85 8.09 -16.94
CA GLU A 75 0.44 7.68 -17.05
C GLU A 75 -0.14 7.09 -15.76
N VAL A 76 0.69 6.50 -14.88
CA VAL A 76 0.26 5.93 -13.59
C VAL A 76 0.60 6.83 -12.40
N ALA A 77 1.55 7.76 -12.55
CA ALA A 77 1.93 8.73 -11.52
C ALA A 77 0.91 9.89 -11.36
N GLY A 78 -0.02 10.06 -12.32
CA GLY A 78 -0.94 11.18 -12.44
C GLY A 78 -2.23 11.13 -11.62
N GLY A 79 -2.23 10.51 -10.44
CA GLY A 79 -3.30 10.70 -9.45
C GLY A 79 -2.91 11.81 -8.48
N GLU A 80 -3.68 12.90 -8.40
CA GLU A 80 -3.44 14.05 -7.52
C GLU A 80 -3.38 13.62 -6.04
N GLY A 81 -2.18 13.26 -5.59
CA GLY A 81 -1.90 12.72 -4.27
C GLY A 81 -0.49 13.05 -3.82
N SER A 82 -0.09 14.32 -3.98
CA SER A 82 0.88 15.04 -3.15
C SER A 82 2.03 14.19 -2.56
N LEU A 83 2.98 13.77 -3.40
CA LEU A 83 4.35 13.59 -2.93
C LEU A 83 4.96 14.97 -2.67
N ARG A 84 4.57 15.59 -1.56
CA ARG A 84 5.27 16.73 -0.98
C ARG A 84 6.66 16.25 -0.59
N THR A 85 7.61 16.48 -1.50
CA THR A 85 9.03 16.51 -1.16
C THR A 85 9.24 17.78 -0.35
N GLU A 86 9.30 17.65 0.97
CA GLU A 86 9.84 18.70 1.82
C GLU A 86 11.37 18.67 1.73
N ARG A 87 11.94 19.87 1.56
CA ARG A 87 13.38 20.15 1.49
C ARG A 87 14.03 20.11 2.87
#